data_AF-A0A659XYB0-F1
#
_entry.id   AF-A0A659XYB0-F1
#
_cell.length_a   1.000
_cell.length_b   1.000
_cell.length_c   1.000
_cell.angle_alpha   90.00
_cell.angle_beta   90.00
_cell.angle_gamma   90.00
#
_symmetry.space_group_name_H-M   'P 1'
#
loop_
_entity.id
_entity.type
_entity.pdbx_description
1 polymer ?
#
loop_
_entity_poly.entity_id
_entity_poly.type
_entity_poly.pdbx_seq_one_letter_code
_entity_poly.pdbx_strand_id
1 'polypeptide(L)'
;TTTISSNAIKSIKSLIAGIDKMLTTQVNEILHAPEVREMEGTWRGLWYLVNNTETDTKLKIRVMNISKEQLADTLEDYEGQMWDQSPIFKKVYTDEYSMLGGEPIGCILGAYEFSNHPRDVGLLRNISGVCASAHTPFIAAASPRLFRMDSWQELPNPQDLQ
;
A
#
# COMPACT_ATOMS: atom_id res chain seq x y z
N THR A 1 52.08 -15.85 -27.42
CA THR A 1 50.68 -15.66 -27.01
C THR A 1 50.29 -16.84 -26.14
N THR A 2 50.39 -16.70 -24.83
CA THR A 2 50.18 -17.80 -23.87
C THR A 2 48.71 -18.17 -23.87
N THR A 3 48.38 -19.33 -24.44
CA THR A 3 47.01 -19.83 -24.55
C THR A 3 46.51 -20.20 -23.16
N ILE A 4 45.59 -19.40 -22.63
CA ILE A 4 44.88 -19.72 -21.38
C ILE A 4 44.17 -21.07 -21.62
N SER A 5 44.45 -22.06 -20.76
CA SER A 5 43.87 -23.40 -20.93
C SER A 5 42.34 -23.36 -20.79
N SER A 6 41.63 -24.13 -21.62
CA SER A 6 40.17 -24.26 -21.55
C SER A 6 39.68 -24.71 -20.17
N ASN A 7 40.49 -25.48 -19.45
CA ASN A 7 40.22 -25.91 -18.07
C ASN A 7 40.27 -24.76 -17.06
N ALA A 8 41.16 -23.78 -17.24
CA ALA A 8 41.19 -22.58 -16.40
C ALA A 8 39.91 -21.74 -16.59
N ILE A 9 39.46 -21.59 -17.84
CA ILE A 9 38.21 -20.89 -18.16
C ILE A 9 37.00 -21.61 -17.53
N LYS A 10 36.95 -22.94 -17.60
CA LYS A 10 35.89 -23.74 -16.98
C LYS A 10 35.87 -23.59 -15.45
N SER A 11 37.05 -23.56 -14.83
CA SER A 11 37.19 -23.40 -13.38
C SER A 11 36.74 -22.02 -12.92
N ILE A 12 37.12 -20.95 -13.64
CA ILE A 12 36.66 -19.58 -13.35
C ILE A 12 35.13 -19.48 -13.46
N LYS A 13 34.53 -20.04 -14.51
CA LYS A 13 33.06 -20.06 -14.65
C LYS A 13 32.37 -20.81 -13.50
N SER A 14 32.98 -21.90 -13.02
CA SER A 14 32.44 -22.63 -11.86
C SER A 14 32.52 -21.81 -10.57
N LEU A 15 33.58 -21.02 -10.38
CA LEU A 15 33.70 -20.13 -9.22
C LEU A 15 32.68 -19.00 -9.28
N ILE A 16 32.48 -18.38 -10.46
CA ILE A 16 31.44 -17.36 -10.67
C ILE A 16 30.06 -17.93 -10.35
N ALA A 17 29.73 -19.11 -10.87
CA ALA A 17 28.45 -19.77 -10.56
C ALA A 17 28.28 -20.06 -9.05
N GLY A 18 29.37 -20.37 -8.35
CA GLY A 18 29.36 -20.52 -6.89
C GLY A 18 29.01 -19.22 -6.18
N ILE A 19 29.62 -18.11 -6.60
CA ILE A 19 29.35 -16.76 -6.08
C ILE A 19 27.90 -16.35 -6.39
N ASP A 20 27.43 -16.55 -7.62
CA ASP A 20 26.07 -16.21 -8.04
C ASP A 20 25.03 -16.96 -7.20
N LYS A 21 25.29 -18.23 -6.87
CA LYS A 21 24.42 -19.01 -5.98
C LYS A 21 24.38 -18.43 -4.57
N MET A 22 25.52 -18.01 -4.03
CA MET A 22 25.58 -17.37 -2.70
C MET A 22 24.82 -16.03 -2.69
N LEU A 23 25.05 -15.20 -3.71
CA LEU A 23 24.36 -13.92 -3.86
C LEU A 23 22.85 -14.12 -4.02
N THR A 24 22.43 -15.06 -4.88
CA THR A 24 21.01 -15.36 -5.10
C THR A 24 20.33 -15.79 -3.80
N THR A 25 20.99 -16.64 -3.00
CA THR A 25 20.44 -17.09 -1.71
C THR A 25 20.25 -15.89 -0.78
N GLN A 26 21.26 -15.04 -0.63
CA GLN A 26 21.21 -13.90 0.28
C GLN A 26 20.20 -12.83 -0.18
N VAL A 27 20.18 -12.53 -1.48
CA VAL A 27 19.25 -11.55 -2.05
C VAL A 27 17.82 -12.06 -1.95
N ASN A 28 17.58 -13.35 -2.15
CA ASN A 28 16.25 -13.93 -1.95
C ASN A 28 15.80 -13.75 -0.50
N GLU A 29 16.64 -14.00 0.50
CA GLU A 29 16.27 -13.75 1.90
C GLU A 29 15.88 -12.29 2.15
N ILE A 30 16.66 -11.34 1.64
CA ILE A 30 16.40 -9.90 1.80
C ILE A 30 15.09 -9.50 1.12
N LEU A 31 14.91 -9.87 -0.15
CA LEU A 31 13.71 -9.47 -0.91
C LEU A 31 12.44 -10.18 -0.43
N HIS A 32 12.57 -11.36 0.18
CA HIS A 32 11.42 -12.09 0.70
C HIS A 32 11.10 -11.78 2.17
N ALA A 33 11.86 -10.90 2.81
CA ALA A 33 11.55 -10.38 4.13
C ALA A 33 10.19 -9.63 4.11
N PRO A 34 9.31 -9.84 5.12
CA PRO A 34 7.98 -9.24 5.15
C PRO A 34 7.99 -7.71 5.01
N GLU A 35 8.93 -7.03 5.66
CA GLU A 35 9.03 -5.57 5.68
C GLU A 35 9.40 -5.01 4.29
N VAL A 36 10.30 -5.71 3.59
CA VAL A 36 10.71 -5.35 2.23
C VAL A 36 9.56 -5.58 1.26
N ARG A 37 8.87 -6.72 1.38
CA ARG A 37 7.75 -7.06 0.50
C ARG A 37 6.57 -6.10 0.66
N GLU A 38 6.25 -5.70 1.89
CA GLU A 38 5.20 -4.73 2.17
C GLU A 38 5.53 -3.37 1.52
N MET A 39 6.72 -2.84 1.82
CA MET A 39 7.19 -1.58 1.25
C MET A 39 7.26 -1.63 -0.29
N GLU A 40 7.82 -2.70 -0.85
CA GLU A 40 7.90 -2.91 -2.29
C GLU A 40 6.50 -3.00 -2.91
N GLY A 41 5.56 -3.70 -2.28
CA GLY A 41 4.17 -3.81 -2.71
C GLY A 41 3.49 -2.45 -2.81
N THR A 42 3.60 -1.62 -1.76
CA THR A 42 3.03 -0.27 -1.74
C THR A 42 3.64 0.63 -2.83
N TRP A 43 4.98 0.65 -2.95
CA TRP A 43 5.65 1.50 -3.94
C TRP A 43 5.45 1.02 -5.37
N ARG A 44 5.42 -0.30 -5.62
CA ARG A 44 5.07 -0.83 -6.95
C ARG A 44 3.63 -0.56 -7.31
N GLY A 45 2.71 -0.63 -6.35
CA GLY A 45 1.30 -0.25 -6.53
C GLY A 45 1.16 1.22 -6.91
N LEU A 46 1.87 2.12 -6.21
CA LEU A 46 1.89 3.55 -6.55
C LEU A 46 2.55 3.79 -7.92
N TRP A 47 3.67 3.12 -8.21
CA TRP A 47 4.34 3.19 -9.50
C TRP A 47 3.41 2.71 -10.64
N TYR A 48 2.64 1.66 -10.41
CA TYR A 48 1.63 1.18 -11.36
C TYR A 48 0.54 2.24 -11.58
N LEU A 49 0.00 2.83 -10.51
CA LEU A 49 -1.01 3.88 -10.61
C LEU A 49 -0.50 5.09 -11.41
N VAL A 50 0.70 5.57 -11.12
CA VAL A 50 1.26 6.75 -11.79
C VAL A 50 1.57 6.49 -13.26
N ASN A 51 2.18 5.35 -13.61
CA ASN A 51 2.57 5.09 -15.01
C ASN A 51 1.41 4.69 -15.91
N ASN A 52 0.31 4.17 -15.36
CA ASN A 52 -0.87 3.79 -16.15
C ASN A 52 -1.95 4.88 -16.17
N THR A 53 -1.66 6.05 -15.59
CA THR A 53 -2.59 7.18 -15.59
C THR A 53 -2.00 8.33 -16.40
N GLU A 54 -2.72 8.76 -17.43
CA GLU A 54 -2.37 9.98 -18.17
C GLU A 54 -2.73 11.21 -17.32
N THR A 55 -1.75 11.72 -16.57
CA THR A 55 -1.91 12.93 -15.76
C THR A 55 -1.80 14.18 -16.64
N ASP A 56 -2.76 15.09 -16.52
CA ASP A 56 -2.77 16.39 -17.18
C ASP A 56 -3.13 17.51 -16.18
N THR A 57 -3.57 18.68 -16.65
CA THR A 57 -4.01 19.75 -15.76
C THR A 57 -5.29 19.43 -14.99
N LYS A 58 -6.09 18.46 -15.46
CA LYS A 58 -7.35 18.03 -14.85
C LYS A 58 -7.18 16.84 -13.92
N LEU A 59 -6.22 15.96 -14.19
CA LEU A 59 -5.97 14.76 -13.39
C LEU A 59 -4.64 14.88 -12.62
N LYS A 60 -4.77 14.95 -11.29
CA LYS A 60 -3.63 15.05 -10.37
C LYS A 60 -3.67 13.90 -9.37
N ILE A 61 -2.49 13.35 -9.08
CA ILE A 61 -2.29 12.35 -8.04
C ILE A 61 -1.54 13.01 -6.90
N ARG A 62 -2.12 13.01 -5.71
CA ARG A 62 -1.51 13.53 -4.48
C ARG A 62 -1.28 12.38 -3.52
N VAL A 63 -0.08 12.30 -2.95
CA VAL A 63 0.33 11.19 -2.07
C VAL A 63 0.54 11.71 -0.66
N MET A 64 -0.09 11.05 0.31
CA MET A 64 0.13 11.28 1.73
C MET A 64 0.70 10.00 2.34
N ASN A 65 1.96 10.07 2.78
CA ASN A 65 2.60 8.95 3.45
C ASN A 65 2.18 8.92 4.93
N ILE A 66 1.37 7.94 5.29
CA ILE A 66 0.91 7.68 6.67
C ILE A 66 0.72 6.17 6.83
N SER A 67 1.11 5.59 7.97
CA SER A 67 0.82 4.18 8.24
C SER A 67 -0.65 3.99 8.60
N LYS A 68 -1.16 2.75 8.48
CA LYS A 68 -2.55 2.44 8.86
C LYS A 68 -2.81 2.72 10.35
N GLU A 69 -1.85 2.38 11.19
CA GLU A 69 -1.88 2.58 12.64
C GLU A 69 -1.89 4.06 12.97
N GLN A 70 -0.99 4.84 12.36
CA GLN A 70 -0.94 6.28 12.56
C GLN A 70 -2.23 6.97 12.12
N LEU A 71 -2.83 6.52 11.01
CA LEU A 71 -4.11 7.03 10.54
C LEU A 71 -5.24 6.68 11.51
N ALA A 72 -5.27 5.46 12.04
CA ALA A 72 -6.24 5.03 13.05
C ALA A 72 -6.11 5.88 14.32
N ASP A 73 -4.89 6.01 14.87
CA ASP A 73 -4.63 6.77 16.09
C ASP A 73 -5.01 8.24 15.91
N THR A 74 -4.62 8.84 14.77
CA THR A 74 -4.94 10.24 14.44
C THR A 74 -6.45 10.49 14.31
N LEU A 75 -7.23 9.50 13.88
CA LEU A 75 -8.68 9.65 13.77
C LEU A 75 -9.40 9.33 15.08
N GLU A 76 -8.87 8.38 15.86
CA GLU A 76 -9.37 8.01 17.19
C GLU A 76 -9.24 9.17 18.19
N ASP A 77 -8.11 9.89 18.17
CA ASP A 77 -7.85 11.07 19.00
C ASP A 77 -8.88 12.21 18.82
N TYR A 78 -9.58 12.23 17.69
CA TYR A 78 -10.54 13.27 17.31
C TYR A 78 -11.96 12.72 17.15
N GLU A 79 -12.27 11.54 17.65
CA GLU A 79 -13.62 10.95 17.54
C GLU A 79 -14.73 11.81 18.20
N GLY A 80 -15.98 11.53 17.84
CA GLY A 80 -17.15 12.15 18.45
C GLY A 80 -17.43 13.55 17.92
N GLN A 81 -17.29 14.58 18.75
CA GLN A 81 -17.61 15.97 18.36
C GLN A 81 -16.44 16.70 17.69
N MET A 82 -15.22 16.18 17.77
CA MET A 82 -14.00 16.87 17.29
C MET A 82 -13.49 16.35 15.94
N TRP A 83 -14.26 15.49 15.27
CA TRP A 83 -13.80 14.76 14.07
C TRP A 83 -13.47 15.70 12.90
N ASP A 84 -14.15 16.85 12.85
CA ASP A 84 -13.96 17.95 11.91
C ASP A 84 -12.69 18.78 12.18
N GLN A 85 -12.01 18.56 13.30
CA GLN A 85 -10.74 19.20 13.66
C GLN A 85 -9.52 18.30 13.41
N SER A 86 -9.76 17.06 12.94
CA SER A 86 -8.67 16.13 12.68
C SER A 86 -7.73 16.64 11.56
N PRO A 87 -6.41 16.36 11.64
CA PRO A 87 -5.46 16.72 10.58
C PRO A 87 -5.85 16.17 9.21
N ILE A 88 -6.50 15.01 9.18
CA ILE A 88 -6.99 14.36 7.96
C ILE A 88 -8.18 15.13 7.38
N PHE A 89 -9.15 15.50 8.22
CA PHE A 89 -10.28 16.33 7.79
C PHE A 89 -9.81 17.66 7.23
N LYS A 90 -8.86 18.33 7.89
CA LYS A 90 -8.33 19.60 7.40
C LYS A 90 -7.72 19.46 6.00
N LYS A 91 -6.91 18.44 5.76
CA LYS A 91 -6.27 18.20 4.46
C LYS A 91 -7.25 17.84 3.35
N VAL A 92 -8.27 17.05 3.66
CA VAL A 92 -9.23 16.54 2.66
C VAL A 92 -10.34 17.56 2.39
N TYR A 93 -10.88 18.16 3.45
CA TYR A 93 -12.04 19.05 3.38
C TYR A 93 -11.64 20.53 3.42
N THR A 94 -10.93 20.98 4.45
CA THR A 94 -10.69 22.42 4.64
C THR A 94 -9.77 23.03 3.59
N ASP A 95 -8.63 22.38 3.33
CA ASP A 95 -7.57 22.90 2.46
C ASP A 95 -7.96 22.80 0.97
N GLU A 96 -8.89 21.91 0.61
CA GLU A 96 -9.27 21.66 -0.79
C GLU A 96 -10.75 21.92 -1.07
N TYR A 97 -11.66 21.20 -0.41
CA TYR A 97 -13.10 21.27 -0.69
C TYR A 97 -13.73 22.60 -0.29
N SER A 98 -13.38 23.13 0.89
CA SER A 98 -13.93 24.37 1.43
C SER A 98 -13.14 25.62 1.03
N MET A 99 -11.98 25.45 0.39
CA MET A 99 -11.11 26.56 0.00
C MET A 99 -11.56 27.15 -1.34
N LEU A 100 -11.69 28.48 -1.39
CA LEU A 100 -12.00 29.18 -2.64
C LEU A 100 -10.82 29.04 -3.63
N GLY A 101 -11.07 28.37 -4.75
CA GLY A 101 -10.02 28.02 -5.73
C GLY A 101 -9.19 26.79 -5.35
N GLY A 102 -9.62 26.01 -4.35
CA GLY A 102 -9.04 24.71 -4.03
C GLY A 102 -9.38 23.63 -5.07
N GLU A 103 -8.78 22.45 -4.93
CA GLU A 103 -8.97 21.34 -5.87
C GLU A 103 -9.58 20.14 -5.13
N PRO A 104 -10.92 20.00 -5.11
CA PRO A 104 -11.61 18.93 -4.39
C PRO A 104 -11.06 17.55 -4.73
N ILE A 105 -10.83 16.73 -3.70
CA ILE A 105 -10.32 15.38 -3.87
C ILE A 105 -11.43 14.50 -4.45
N GLY A 106 -11.23 13.98 -5.66
CA GLY A 106 -12.22 13.16 -6.35
C GLY A 106 -12.36 11.74 -5.78
N CYS A 107 -11.28 11.14 -5.30
CA CYS A 107 -11.26 9.82 -4.67
C CYS A 107 -10.03 9.70 -3.76
N ILE A 108 -10.15 8.95 -2.67
CA ILE A 108 -9.03 8.58 -1.80
C ILE A 108 -8.76 7.08 -1.97
N LEU A 109 -7.50 6.75 -2.22
CA LEU A 109 -7.00 5.37 -2.27
C LEU A 109 -6.22 5.08 -0.99
N GLY A 110 -6.75 4.19 -0.15
CA GLY A 110 -6.03 3.65 0.99
C GLY A 110 -5.21 2.43 0.57
N ALA A 111 -3.89 2.55 0.59
CA ALA A 111 -2.97 1.43 0.36
C ALA A 111 -2.88 0.50 1.58
N TYR A 112 -4.04 0.07 2.09
CA TYR A 112 -4.20 -0.76 3.28
C TYR A 112 -5.17 -1.89 3.01
N GLU A 113 -5.04 -2.96 3.80
CA GLU A 113 -6.02 -4.04 3.86
C GLU A 113 -6.90 -3.90 5.11
N PHE A 114 -8.20 -4.08 4.99
CA PHE A 114 -9.16 -4.01 6.10
C PHE A 114 -9.74 -5.38 6.43
N SER A 115 -9.72 -5.73 7.71
CA SER A 115 -10.29 -6.96 8.28
C SER A 115 -11.55 -6.67 9.11
N ASN A 116 -12.12 -7.70 9.74
CA ASN A 116 -13.20 -7.56 10.72
C ASN A 116 -12.69 -7.15 12.13
N HIS A 117 -11.40 -6.85 12.28
CA HIS A 117 -10.83 -6.43 13.57
C HIS A 117 -11.47 -5.11 14.04
N PRO A 118 -11.81 -4.94 15.33
CA PRO A 118 -12.49 -3.73 15.82
C PRO A 118 -11.81 -2.42 15.46
N ARG A 119 -10.47 -2.37 15.49
CA ARG A 119 -9.68 -1.19 15.09
C ARG A 119 -9.85 -0.83 13.62
N ASP A 120 -9.98 -1.83 12.74
CA ASP A 120 -10.20 -1.61 11.30
C ASP A 120 -11.61 -1.06 11.05
N VAL A 121 -12.60 -1.60 11.77
CA VAL A 121 -13.99 -1.13 11.70
C VAL A 121 -14.11 0.31 12.24
N GLY A 122 -13.42 0.62 13.34
CA GLY A 122 -13.35 1.97 13.89
C GLY A 122 -12.71 2.96 12.91
N LEU A 123 -11.56 2.59 12.33
CA LEU A 123 -10.91 3.39 11.29
C LEU A 123 -11.84 3.65 10.09
N LEU A 124 -12.50 2.61 9.57
CA LEU A 124 -13.47 2.76 8.47
C LEU A 124 -14.63 3.67 8.85
N ARG A 125 -15.14 3.57 10.07
CA ARG A 125 -16.20 4.45 10.58
C ARG A 125 -15.75 5.90 10.60
N ASN A 126 -14.57 6.19 11.12
CA ASN A 126 -14.08 7.56 11.26
C ASN A 126 -13.76 8.18 9.90
N ILE A 127 -13.06 7.45 9.02
CA ILE A 127 -12.74 7.95 7.68
C ILE A 127 -13.98 8.11 6.82
N SER A 128 -15.02 7.28 7.02
CA SER A 128 -16.29 7.44 6.31
C SER A 128 -16.96 8.79 6.57
N GLY A 129 -16.84 9.33 7.79
CA GLY A 129 -17.35 10.66 8.14
C GLY A 129 -16.63 11.76 7.33
N VAL A 130 -15.30 11.72 7.31
CA VAL A 130 -14.47 12.66 6.53
C VAL A 130 -14.80 12.59 5.04
N CYS A 131 -14.85 11.37 4.49
CA CYS A 131 -15.16 11.11 3.09
C CYS A 131 -16.57 11.55 2.71
N ALA A 132 -17.57 11.29 3.56
CA ALA A 132 -18.95 11.71 3.32
C ALA A 132 -19.08 13.23 3.27
N SER A 133 -18.35 13.96 4.11
CA SER A 133 -18.37 15.43 4.13
C SER A 133 -17.68 16.07 2.94
N ALA A 134 -16.57 15.49 2.46
CA ALA A 134 -15.88 15.97 1.27
C ALA A 134 -16.46 15.43 -0.06
N HIS A 135 -17.48 14.58 0.00
CA HIS A 135 -18.03 13.85 -1.15
C HIS A 135 -16.98 13.02 -1.91
N THR A 136 -16.04 12.44 -1.17
CA THR A 136 -14.89 11.72 -1.70
C THR A 136 -14.97 10.25 -1.32
N PRO A 137 -15.22 9.32 -2.25
CA PRO A 137 -15.19 7.89 -1.95
C PRO A 137 -13.80 7.45 -1.47
N PHE A 138 -13.81 6.53 -0.50
CA PHE A 138 -12.61 5.85 -0.02
C PHE A 138 -12.57 4.43 -0.59
N ILE A 139 -11.46 4.09 -1.25
CA ILE A 139 -11.24 2.78 -1.86
C ILE A 139 -10.00 2.17 -1.21
N ALA A 140 -10.13 0.95 -0.68
CA ALA A 140 -9.04 0.19 -0.08
C ALA A 140 -9.27 -1.31 -0.29
N ALA A 141 -8.27 -2.12 0.01
CA ALA A 141 -8.35 -3.57 -0.12
C ALA A 141 -9.06 -4.20 1.10
N ALA A 142 -9.80 -5.28 0.87
CA ALA A 142 -10.21 -6.18 1.95
C ALA A 142 -9.04 -7.13 2.26
N SER A 143 -8.88 -7.47 3.54
CA SER A 143 -7.98 -8.54 3.98
C SER A 143 -8.71 -9.89 3.87
N PRO A 144 -8.03 -11.02 3.58
CA PRO A 144 -8.67 -12.35 3.61
C PRO A 144 -9.28 -12.65 4.99
N ARG A 145 -8.73 -12.06 6.04
CA ARG A 145 -9.24 -12.15 7.41
C ARG A 145 -10.65 -11.59 7.58
N LEU A 146 -11.09 -10.69 6.71
CA LEU A 146 -12.48 -10.22 6.70
C LEU A 146 -13.46 -11.40 6.53
N PHE A 147 -13.07 -12.39 5.73
CA PHE A 147 -13.81 -13.63 5.47
C PHE A 147 -13.38 -14.80 6.37
N ARG A 148 -12.65 -14.51 7.46
CA ARG A 148 -12.08 -15.52 8.37
C ARG A 148 -11.14 -16.52 7.68
N MET A 149 -10.45 -16.07 6.63
CA MET A 149 -9.41 -16.83 5.93
C MET A 149 -8.03 -16.30 6.30
N ASP A 150 -7.01 -17.16 6.25
CA ASP A 150 -5.62 -16.72 6.39
C ASP A 150 -5.02 -16.29 5.04
N SER A 151 -5.57 -16.81 3.93
CA SER A 151 -5.10 -16.52 2.58
C SER A 151 -6.25 -16.42 1.57
N TRP A 152 -6.11 -15.55 0.57
CA TRP A 152 -7.02 -15.49 -0.57
C TRP A 152 -7.04 -16.79 -1.41
N GLN A 153 -6.07 -17.68 -1.22
CA GLN A 153 -6.07 -19.01 -1.84
C GLN A 153 -7.21 -19.91 -1.33
N GLU A 154 -7.76 -19.61 -0.16
CA GLU A 154 -8.86 -20.36 0.46
C GLU A 154 -10.23 -19.91 -0.02
N LEU A 155 -10.32 -18.84 -0.82
CA LEU A 155 -11.58 -18.30 -1.33
C LEU A 155 -12.49 -19.34 -2.02
N PRO A 156 -11.97 -20.37 -2.73
CA PRO A 156 -12.82 -21.41 -3.32
C PRO A 156 -13.41 -22.41 -2.31
N ASN A 157 -12.96 -22.42 -1.05
CA ASN A 157 -13.32 -23.45 -0.07
C ASN A 157 -14.71 -23.28 0.56
N PRO A 158 -15.16 -22.07 0.96
CA PRO A 158 -16.47 -21.90 1.55
C PRO A 158 -17.57 -22.17 0.52
N GLN A 159 -18.57 -22.95 0.94
CA GLN A 159 -19.76 -23.21 0.13
C GLN A 159 -20.68 -21.99 0.05
N ASP A 160 -20.67 -21.15 1.08
CA ASP A 160 -21.36 -19.86 1.14
C ASP A 160 -20.44 -18.81 1.79
N LEU A 161 -20.48 -17.59 1.26
CA LEU A 161 -19.72 -16.44 1.76
C LEU A 161 -20.58 -15.48 2.59
N GLN A 162 -21.90 -15.63 2.55
CA GLN A 162 -22.87 -14.85 3.32
C GLN A 162 -23.00 -15.35 4.76
#